data_AF-A0AAD5TWJ1-F1
#
_entry.id   AF-A0AAD5TWJ1-F1
#
_cell.length_a   1.000
_cell.length_b   1.000
_cell.length_c   1.000
_cell.angle_alpha   90.00
_cell.angle_beta   90.00
_cell.angle_gamma   90.00
#
_symmetry.space_group_name_H-M   'P 1'
#
loop_
_entity.id
_entity.type
_entity.pdbx_description
1 polymer ?
#
loop_
_entity_poly.entity_id
_entity_poly.type
_entity_poly.pdbx_seq_one_letter_code
_entity_poly.pdbx_strand_id
1 'polypeptide(L)'
;MAANAPQKYGLLLRGKHAAAQPASASSASKLPPTTTRFALGKKLAKPAAFEDDDDDNDDQQNNDQEITSFSSSSSSAAKSASAAAASRAAEQKRVNLELRAVQAQRSKLAEEDHRRALEEDPNVFDYDAVYDGLKQAELDKKKSKDNPDGGVIKKPRYMAALIKASAQRKIDLERAELRKVQREREEEGEEFGDKEKFVTGAYKQQMAELKRVEEEEKRREAMEGDVTKGGNLTAFYRDILNQSDPVLTVPTAAAEHEGVGDRPSSLPSANVSANADTTDDERVKQDAIKQGLVQVNDSQEVVDKRQLLSGGLNLTSRTVVRQQREREEREREAREKAEKKAAEERARVAERKALREQQMRAREMVMRQHAEKEEEKKRKKEAEQEELRIKMARQTTDETVSDARARYLARKKAQPRVEEDSDSD
;
A
#
# COMPACT_ATOMS: atom_id res chain seq x y z
N MET A 1 32.75 0.17 -57.91
CA MET A 1 33.11 1.56 -57.56
C MET A 1 32.03 2.47 -58.11
N ALA A 2 31.09 2.89 -57.27
CA ALA A 2 30.12 3.93 -57.57
C ALA A 2 29.82 4.64 -56.24
N ALA A 3 30.13 5.94 -56.21
CA ALA A 3 29.99 6.81 -55.06
C ALA A 3 28.51 7.09 -54.76
N ASN A 4 28.14 7.15 -53.48
CA ASN A 4 26.85 7.70 -53.07
C ASN A 4 27.05 8.61 -51.86
N ALA A 5 26.81 9.90 -52.07
CA ALA A 5 26.99 10.97 -51.11
C ALA A 5 25.77 11.08 -50.15
N PRO A 6 25.94 11.46 -48.88
CA PRO A 6 24.81 11.68 -47.98
C PRO A 6 24.18 13.07 -48.18
N GLN A 7 22.85 13.08 -48.36
CA GLN A 7 22.03 14.28 -48.50
C GLN A 7 21.87 15.01 -47.15
N LYS A 8 22.13 16.32 -47.18
CA LYS A 8 21.87 17.28 -46.09
C LYS A 8 20.38 17.66 -46.09
N TYR A 9 19.68 17.49 -44.97
CA TYR A 9 18.39 18.14 -44.75
C TYR A 9 18.45 18.98 -43.47
N GLY A 10 18.29 20.29 -43.65
CA GLY A 10 18.35 21.31 -42.61
C GLY A 10 17.04 21.43 -41.82
N LEU A 11 17.23 21.72 -40.54
CA LEU A 11 16.21 22.03 -39.54
C LEU A 11 15.63 23.43 -39.80
N LEU A 12 14.31 23.57 -39.96
CA LEU A 12 13.61 24.86 -39.86
C LEU A 12 12.81 24.91 -38.56
N LEU A 13 13.38 25.52 -37.53
CA LEU A 13 12.68 25.93 -36.31
C LEU A 13 12.28 27.40 -36.44
N ARG A 14 10.98 27.65 -36.58
CA ARG A 14 10.39 28.99 -36.68
C ARG A 14 10.16 29.56 -35.28
N GLY A 15 10.97 30.54 -34.87
CA GLY A 15 10.76 31.30 -33.65
C GLY A 15 9.60 32.31 -33.77
N LYS A 16 8.89 32.53 -32.66
CA LYS A 16 8.15 33.77 -32.38
C LYS A 16 8.31 34.15 -30.92
N HIS A 17 8.71 35.40 -30.73
CA HIS A 17 8.96 36.12 -29.48
C HIS A 17 7.65 36.56 -28.79
N ALA A 18 7.69 36.71 -27.46
CA ALA A 18 7.05 37.77 -26.65
C ALA A 18 7.29 37.45 -25.15
N ALA A 19 8.19 38.16 -24.45
CA ALA A 19 7.96 39.38 -23.67
C ALA A 19 7.43 39.11 -22.24
N ALA A 20 8.28 39.40 -21.25
CA ALA A 20 7.99 39.57 -19.81
C ALA A 20 7.71 41.08 -19.56
N GLN A 21 7.00 41.63 -18.56
CA GLN A 21 6.51 41.30 -17.19
C GLN A 21 5.29 42.25 -16.88
N PRO A 22 4.88 42.63 -15.63
CA PRO A 22 4.70 41.94 -14.33
C PRO A 22 3.30 42.14 -13.66
N ALA A 23 3.02 41.35 -12.61
CA ALA A 23 2.16 41.54 -11.41
C ALA A 23 0.93 42.49 -11.41
N SER A 24 -0.25 41.95 -11.02
CA SER A 24 -1.15 42.59 -10.02
C SER A 24 -2.30 41.68 -9.54
N ALA A 25 -2.55 41.77 -8.23
CA ALA A 25 -3.82 41.65 -7.48
C ALA A 25 -4.71 40.40 -7.59
N SER A 26 -4.89 39.77 -6.42
CA SER A 26 -5.90 38.75 -6.14
C SER A 26 -7.31 39.36 -6.10
N SER A 27 -8.28 38.71 -6.72
CA SER A 27 -9.69 38.88 -6.36
C SER A 27 -10.38 37.53 -6.28
N ALA A 28 -10.98 37.30 -5.11
CA ALA A 28 -11.72 36.11 -4.75
C ALA A 28 -13.11 36.14 -5.42
N SER A 29 -13.55 35.01 -5.97
CA SER A 29 -14.97 34.75 -6.16
C SER A 29 -15.28 33.29 -5.80
N LYS A 30 -16.26 33.18 -4.90
CA LYS A 30 -16.64 32.04 -4.08
C LYS A 30 -17.90 31.46 -4.72
N LEU A 31 -17.89 30.18 -5.12
CA LEU A 31 -19.09 29.47 -5.57
C LEU A 31 -19.56 28.49 -4.48
N PRO A 32 -20.87 28.37 -4.22
CA PRO A 32 -21.40 27.60 -3.09
C PRO A 32 -21.56 26.10 -3.42
N PRO A 33 -21.42 25.19 -2.43
CA PRO A 33 -21.84 23.82 -2.61
C PRO A 33 -23.36 23.68 -2.43
N THR A 34 -24.01 23.11 -3.44
CA THR A 34 -25.42 22.68 -3.42
C THR A 34 -25.59 21.49 -2.48
N THR A 35 -26.22 21.74 -1.32
CA THR A 35 -26.74 20.71 -0.41
C THR A 35 -28.14 20.32 -0.87
N THR A 36 -28.31 19.06 -1.30
CA THR A 36 -29.64 18.45 -1.51
C THR A 36 -30.02 17.70 -0.22
N ARG A 37 -30.95 18.27 0.54
CA ARG A 37 -31.61 17.62 1.69
C ARG A 37 -32.74 16.73 1.17
N PHE A 38 -32.69 15.43 1.46
CA PHE A 38 -33.88 14.58 1.47
C PHE A 38 -34.24 14.31 2.92
N ALA A 39 -35.41 14.81 3.34
CA ALA A 39 -36.06 14.48 4.59
C ALA A 39 -37.38 13.77 4.24
N LEU A 40 -37.56 12.55 4.72
CA LEU A 40 -38.87 11.98 4.94
C LEU A 40 -38.79 11.01 6.12
N GLY A 41 -39.48 11.36 7.20
CA GLY A 41 -39.52 10.59 8.42
C GLY A 41 -40.40 9.35 8.30
N LYS A 42 -40.13 8.39 9.19
CA LYS A 42 -41.12 7.54 9.86
C LYS A 42 -40.46 6.94 11.11
N LYS A 43 -41.03 7.28 12.26
CA LYS A 43 -40.68 6.76 13.58
C LYS A 43 -41.21 5.32 13.68
N LEU A 44 -40.38 4.36 14.04
CA LEU A 44 -40.82 3.07 14.60
C LEU A 44 -40.16 2.89 15.97
N ALA A 45 -40.98 2.39 16.89
CA ALA A 45 -40.81 2.41 18.34
C ALA A 45 -39.73 1.44 18.85
N LYS A 46 -39.10 1.83 19.97
CA LYS A 46 -38.36 0.95 20.86
C LYS A 46 -39.36 0.22 21.78
N PRO A 47 -39.25 -1.10 22.04
CA PRO A 47 -39.94 -1.69 23.17
C PRO A 47 -39.20 -1.35 24.47
N ALA A 48 -39.91 -0.69 25.38
CA ALA A 48 -39.52 -0.54 26.77
C ALA A 48 -39.73 -1.89 27.48
N ALA A 49 -38.67 -2.43 28.06
CA ALA A 49 -38.70 -3.61 28.90
C ALA A 49 -37.63 -3.47 29.99
N PHE A 50 -37.75 -2.39 30.78
CA PHE A 50 -37.24 -2.23 32.14
C PHE A 50 -37.53 -0.78 32.52
N GLU A 51 -38.70 -0.56 33.10
CA GLU A 51 -38.96 0.60 33.96
C GLU A 51 -38.99 0.06 35.38
N ASP A 52 -38.30 0.79 36.24
CA ASP A 52 -38.15 0.62 37.67
C ASP A 52 -39.51 0.51 38.39
N ASP A 53 -39.55 -0.33 39.42
CA ASP A 53 -40.53 -0.25 40.50
C ASP A 53 -39.71 -0.14 41.80
N ASP A 54 -39.31 1.09 42.11
CA ASP A 54 -39.03 1.53 43.47
C ASP A 54 -40.40 1.79 44.12
N ASP A 55 -40.86 0.93 45.04
CA ASP A 55 -41.37 1.41 46.33
C ASP A 55 -41.61 0.31 47.36
N ASP A 56 -41.48 0.75 48.61
CA ASP A 56 -42.02 0.19 49.86
C ASP A 56 -41.36 -1.01 50.53
N ASN A 57 -40.43 -0.62 51.39
CA ASN A 57 -40.16 -1.18 52.71
C ASN A 57 -41.45 -1.40 53.51
N ASP A 58 -41.89 -2.65 53.67
CA ASP A 58 -42.84 -3.05 54.71
C ASP A 58 -42.29 -4.25 55.51
N ASP A 59 -41.86 -3.93 56.74
CA ASP A 59 -41.72 -4.87 57.84
C ASP A 59 -43.10 -5.48 58.14
N GLN A 60 -43.35 -6.72 57.71
CA GLN A 60 -44.34 -7.57 58.36
C GLN A 60 -44.18 -9.06 58.06
N GLN A 61 -43.77 -9.76 59.13
CA GLN A 61 -44.33 -11.04 59.60
C GLN A 61 -44.24 -12.25 58.67
N ASN A 62 -43.33 -13.15 59.04
CA ASN A 62 -43.48 -14.61 59.07
C ASN A 62 -44.61 -15.17 58.18
N ASN A 63 -44.27 -15.53 56.96
CA ASN A 63 -45.05 -16.50 56.21
C ASN A 63 -44.11 -17.53 55.58
N ASP A 64 -43.97 -18.64 56.29
CA ASP A 64 -43.41 -19.89 55.79
C ASP A 64 -44.25 -20.37 54.61
N GLN A 65 -43.84 -20.07 53.38
CA GLN A 65 -44.32 -20.81 52.21
C GLN A 65 -43.30 -21.91 51.86
N GLU A 66 -43.64 -23.10 52.33
CA GLU A 66 -43.10 -24.38 51.89
C GLU A 66 -43.16 -24.48 50.37
N ILE A 67 -41.99 -24.45 49.71
CA ILE A 67 -41.84 -24.89 48.33
C ILE A 67 -41.78 -26.42 48.36
N THR A 68 -42.92 -27.06 48.61
CA THR A 68 -43.09 -28.51 48.49
C THR A 68 -44.21 -28.81 47.50
N SER A 69 -43.94 -28.66 46.21
CA SER A 69 -44.83 -29.13 45.15
C SER A 69 -44.08 -30.01 44.14
N PHE A 70 -43.64 -31.17 44.61
CA PHE A 70 -43.53 -32.36 43.77
C PHE A 70 -43.67 -33.60 44.66
N SER A 71 -44.92 -33.98 44.96
CA SER A 71 -45.23 -35.30 45.50
C SER A 71 -46.57 -35.78 44.96
N SER A 72 -46.44 -36.63 43.94
CA SER A 72 -47.20 -37.86 43.70
C SER A 72 -48.60 -38.00 44.33
N SER A 73 -49.60 -38.05 43.46
CA SER A 73 -50.86 -38.74 43.71
C SER A 73 -50.64 -40.24 43.94
N SER A 74 -50.81 -40.72 45.16
CA SER A 74 -51.32 -42.08 45.42
C SER A 74 -51.93 -42.17 46.82
N SER A 75 -53.25 -42.04 46.85
CA SER A 75 -54.08 -42.33 48.01
C SER A 75 -54.26 -43.83 48.19
N SER A 76 -53.64 -44.43 49.22
CA SER A 76 -54.23 -45.49 50.07
C SER A 76 -53.16 -46.28 50.85
N ALA A 77 -52.75 -45.81 52.02
CA ALA A 77 -52.21 -46.65 53.10
C ALA A 77 -52.02 -45.81 54.37
N ALA A 78 -53.14 -45.48 55.02
CA ALA A 78 -53.12 -44.72 56.26
C ALA A 78 -52.72 -45.62 57.44
N LYS A 79 -51.73 -45.13 58.20
CA LYS A 79 -51.51 -45.26 59.68
C LYS A 79 -50.19 -45.86 60.20
N SER A 80 -49.27 -46.32 59.35
CA SER A 80 -47.87 -46.61 59.77
C SER A 80 -46.80 -45.78 59.04
N ALA A 81 -47.19 -45.02 58.01
CA ALA A 81 -46.27 -44.20 57.19
C ALA A 81 -46.08 -42.75 57.71
N SER A 82 -46.86 -42.29 58.69
CA SER A 82 -46.82 -40.90 59.17
C SER A 82 -45.58 -40.59 60.02
N ALA A 83 -45.07 -41.55 60.79
CA ALA A 83 -43.86 -41.37 61.59
C ALA A 83 -42.60 -41.30 60.69
N ALA A 84 -42.54 -42.12 59.64
CA ALA A 84 -41.44 -42.11 58.66
C ALA A 84 -41.49 -40.87 57.73
N ALA A 85 -42.69 -40.38 57.40
CA ALA A 85 -42.85 -39.12 56.67
C ALA A 85 -42.45 -37.92 57.54
N ALA A 86 -42.82 -37.91 58.83
CA ALA A 86 -42.43 -36.88 59.78
C ALA A 86 -40.91 -36.88 60.04
N SER A 87 -40.27 -38.05 60.13
CA SER A 87 -38.81 -38.14 60.29
C SER A 87 -38.06 -37.67 59.04
N ARG A 88 -38.55 -38.00 57.83
CA ARG A 88 -37.99 -37.48 56.57
C ARG A 88 -38.17 -35.98 56.42
N ALA A 89 -39.32 -35.43 56.80
CA ALA A 89 -39.55 -33.99 56.80
C ALA A 89 -38.65 -33.27 57.81
N ALA A 90 -38.40 -33.87 58.99
CA ALA A 90 -37.46 -33.33 59.97
C ALA A 90 -36.01 -33.38 59.48
N GLU A 91 -35.61 -34.44 58.79
CA GLU A 91 -34.28 -34.58 58.18
C GLU A 91 -34.08 -33.59 57.02
N GLN A 92 -35.08 -33.41 56.15
CA GLN A 92 -35.07 -32.38 55.11
C GLN A 92 -34.97 -30.97 55.68
N LYS A 93 -35.66 -30.67 56.79
CA LYS A 93 -35.54 -29.39 57.49
C LYS A 93 -34.12 -29.17 58.04
N ARG A 94 -33.46 -30.22 58.55
CA ARG A 94 -32.06 -30.15 58.99
C ARG A 94 -31.08 -29.92 57.83
N VAL A 95 -31.23 -30.68 56.75
CA VAL A 95 -30.39 -30.52 55.54
C VAL A 95 -30.58 -29.13 54.93
N ASN A 96 -31.81 -28.60 54.89
CA ASN A 96 -32.06 -27.25 54.41
C ASN A 96 -31.48 -26.18 55.33
N LEU A 97 -31.50 -26.39 56.65
CA LEU A 97 -30.86 -25.50 57.62
C LEU A 97 -29.33 -25.49 57.45
N GLU A 98 -28.72 -26.66 57.27
CA GLU A 98 -27.29 -26.79 57.00
C GLU A 98 -26.91 -26.16 55.66
N LEU A 99 -27.71 -26.35 54.61
CA LEU A 99 -27.47 -25.74 53.30
C LEU A 99 -27.56 -24.22 53.37
N ARG A 100 -28.53 -23.67 54.11
CA ARG A 100 -28.62 -22.21 54.38
C ARG A 100 -27.40 -21.70 55.15
N ALA A 101 -26.93 -22.45 56.15
CA ALA A 101 -25.72 -22.08 56.89
C ALA A 101 -24.49 -22.06 55.96
N VAL A 102 -24.33 -23.07 55.09
CA VAL A 102 -23.24 -23.11 54.11
C VAL A 102 -23.33 -21.98 53.09
N GLN A 103 -24.53 -21.65 52.61
CA GLN A 103 -24.75 -20.52 51.71
C GLN A 103 -24.43 -19.18 52.37
N ALA A 104 -24.83 -18.98 53.63
CA ALA A 104 -24.50 -17.78 54.40
C ALA A 104 -22.99 -17.65 54.70
N GLN A 105 -22.27 -18.75 54.88
CA GLN A 105 -20.81 -18.71 54.99
C GLN A 105 -20.15 -18.35 53.65
N ARG A 106 -20.67 -18.88 52.54
CA ARG A 106 -20.18 -18.54 51.19
C ARG A 106 -20.45 -17.08 50.81
N SER A 107 -21.61 -16.54 51.17
CA SER A 107 -21.92 -15.13 50.90
C SER A 107 -20.97 -14.20 51.67
N LYS A 108 -20.68 -14.51 52.94
CA LYS A 108 -19.70 -13.76 53.74
C LYS A 108 -18.31 -13.78 53.13
N LEU A 109 -17.83 -14.95 52.71
CA LEU A 109 -16.54 -15.06 52.03
C LEU A 109 -16.52 -14.25 50.72
N ALA A 110 -17.60 -14.29 49.95
CA ALA A 110 -17.71 -13.50 48.72
C ALA A 110 -17.74 -11.98 48.99
N GLU A 111 -18.39 -11.54 50.07
CA GLU A 111 -18.39 -10.14 50.52
C GLU A 111 -16.99 -9.69 50.98
N GLU A 112 -16.29 -10.55 51.73
CA GLU A 112 -14.90 -10.30 52.15
C GLU A 112 -13.96 -10.19 50.95
N ASP A 113 -14.07 -11.11 49.98
CA ASP A 113 -13.29 -11.09 48.75
C ASP A 113 -13.61 -9.85 47.90
N HIS A 114 -14.89 -9.47 47.79
CA HIS A 114 -15.31 -8.25 47.09
C HIS A 114 -14.76 -6.99 47.77
N ARG A 115 -14.83 -6.93 49.10
CA ARG A 115 -14.28 -5.81 49.88
C ARG A 115 -12.77 -5.70 49.71
N ARG A 116 -12.06 -6.84 49.78
CA ARG A 116 -10.62 -6.89 49.56
C ARG A 116 -10.26 -6.42 48.15
N ALA A 117 -11.01 -6.84 47.14
CA ALA A 117 -10.78 -6.41 45.75
C ALA A 117 -10.96 -4.89 45.58
N LEU A 118 -11.97 -4.30 46.23
CA LEU A 118 -12.18 -2.85 46.25
C LEU A 118 -11.14 -2.08 47.07
N GLU A 119 -10.61 -2.67 48.15
CA GLU A 119 -9.51 -2.10 48.94
C GLU A 119 -8.19 -2.07 48.15
N GLU A 120 -7.95 -3.09 47.32
CA GLU A 120 -6.77 -3.17 46.44
C GLU A 120 -6.88 -2.19 45.27
N ASP A 121 -8.03 -2.14 44.59
CA ASP A 121 -8.32 -1.17 43.53
C ASP A 121 -9.83 -0.84 43.46
N PRO A 122 -10.24 0.42 43.68
CA PRO A 122 -11.64 0.83 43.58
C PRO A 122 -12.21 0.67 42.15
N ASN A 123 -11.35 0.55 41.14
CA ASN A 123 -11.74 0.43 39.74
C ASN A 123 -11.73 -1.02 39.20
N VAL A 124 -11.53 -2.02 40.05
CA VAL A 124 -11.37 -3.42 39.61
C VAL A 124 -12.58 -3.96 38.84
N PHE A 125 -13.78 -3.45 39.12
CA PHE A 125 -15.02 -3.86 38.46
C PHE A 125 -15.50 -2.91 37.35
N ASP A 126 -14.74 -1.85 37.04
CA ASP A 126 -15.08 -0.92 35.95
C ASP A 126 -14.59 -1.47 34.60
N TYR A 127 -15.33 -2.45 34.09
CA TYR A 127 -15.05 -3.06 32.79
C TYR A 127 -15.32 -2.12 31.61
N ASP A 128 -16.23 -1.17 31.77
CA ASP A 128 -16.66 -0.28 30.68
C ASP A 128 -15.55 0.72 30.34
N ALA A 129 -14.91 1.32 31.35
CA ALA A 129 -13.79 2.25 31.12
C ALA A 129 -12.60 1.58 30.40
N VAL A 130 -12.28 0.32 30.74
CA VAL A 130 -11.21 -0.44 30.06
C VAL A 130 -11.60 -0.75 28.62
N TYR A 131 -12.85 -1.15 28.39
CA TYR A 131 -13.36 -1.44 27.06
C TYR A 131 -13.38 -0.19 26.16
N ASP A 132 -13.83 0.93 26.69
CA ASP A 132 -13.81 2.22 26.02
C ASP A 132 -12.38 2.65 25.69
N GLY A 133 -11.43 2.48 26.61
CA GLY A 133 -10.00 2.73 26.36
C GLY A 133 -9.43 1.85 25.23
N LEU A 134 -9.76 0.56 25.22
CA LEU A 134 -9.37 -0.37 24.16
C LEU A 134 -9.96 0.02 22.81
N LYS A 135 -11.23 0.43 22.78
CA LYS A 135 -11.91 0.84 21.55
C LYS A 135 -11.42 2.19 21.03
N GLN A 136 -11.17 3.14 21.91
CA GLN A 136 -10.55 4.41 21.54
C GLN A 136 -9.15 4.19 20.97
N ALA A 137 -8.32 3.36 21.61
CA ALA A 137 -7.00 3.00 21.09
C ALA A 137 -7.07 2.28 19.73
N GLU A 138 -8.06 1.39 19.52
CA GLU A 138 -8.29 0.74 18.23
C GLU A 138 -8.69 1.76 17.16
N LEU A 139 -9.56 2.72 17.50
CA LEU A 139 -9.98 3.79 16.60
C LEU A 139 -8.83 4.71 16.23
N ASP A 140 -7.95 5.05 17.18
CA ASP A 140 -6.81 5.93 16.90
C ASP A 140 -5.72 5.23 16.09
N LYS A 141 -5.55 3.91 16.26
CA LYS A 141 -4.73 3.07 15.36
C LYS A 141 -5.31 3.01 13.94
N LYS A 142 -6.64 2.93 13.81
CA LYS A 142 -7.29 2.97 12.48
C LYS A 142 -7.17 4.35 11.84
N LYS A 143 -7.41 5.43 12.59
CA LYS A 143 -7.25 6.80 12.11
C LYS A 143 -5.82 7.11 11.67
N SER A 144 -4.81 6.67 12.42
CA SER A 144 -3.40 6.86 12.03
C SER A 144 -3.01 6.01 10.81
N LYS A 145 -3.57 4.81 10.66
CA LYS A 145 -3.37 3.97 9.47
C LYS A 145 -4.04 4.53 8.22
N ASP A 146 -5.23 5.10 8.37
CA ASP A 146 -6.01 5.63 7.25
C ASP A 146 -5.62 7.06 6.88
N ASN A 147 -5.15 7.86 7.84
CA ASN A 147 -4.69 9.24 7.67
C ASN A 147 -3.35 9.49 8.41
N PRO A 148 -2.23 8.91 7.97
CA PRO A 148 -0.92 9.22 8.57
C PRO A 148 -0.50 10.69 8.36
N ASP A 149 -1.04 11.37 7.34
CA ASP A 149 -0.69 12.75 6.97
C ASP A 149 -1.77 13.79 7.31
N GLY A 150 -2.87 13.42 7.99
CA GLY A 150 -3.91 14.36 8.43
C GLY A 150 -4.63 15.15 7.31
N GLY A 151 -4.46 14.78 6.04
CA GLY A 151 -4.96 15.54 4.89
C GLY A 151 -5.70 14.68 3.86
N VAL A 152 -6.80 15.24 3.34
CA VAL A 152 -7.89 14.67 2.51
C VAL A 152 -7.49 13.84 1.26
N ILE A 153 -6.21 13.69 0.91
CA ILE A 153 -5.79 12.90 -0.27
C ILE A 153 -4.48 12.17 0.02
N LYS A 154 -4.54 10.83 0.08
CA LYS A 154 -3.34 9.96 0.12
C LYS A 154 -2.46 10.27 -1.09
N LYS A 155 -1.29 10.88 -0.88
CA LYS A 155 -0.27 11.01 -1.93
C LYS A 155 0.13 9.60 -2.39
N PRO A 156 0.31 9.34 -3.69
CA PRO A 156 0.69 8.01 -4.16
C PRO A 156 2.05 7.63 -3.59
N ARG A 157 2.18 6.39 -3.09
CA ARG A 157 3.39 5.89 -2.38
C ARG A 157 4.71 6.16 -3.12
N TYR A 158 4.69 6.25 -4.44
CA TYR A 158 5.90 6.37 -5.26
C TYR A 158 6.00 7.65 -6.09
N MET A 159 4.96 8.51 -6.13
CA MET A 159 4.96 9.67 -7.03
C MET A 159 6.09 10.64 -6.68
N ALA A 160 6.30 10.90 -5.38
CA ALA A 160 7.39 11.76 -4.92
C ALA A 160 8.77 11.21 -5.30
N ALA A 161 8.98 9.89 -5.16
CA ALA A 161 10.23 9.24 -5.53
C ALA A 161 10.48 9.30 -7.04
N LEU A 162 9.45 9.08 -7.87
CA LEU A 162 9.54 9.20 -9.32
C LEU A 162 9.88 10.62 -9.77
N ILE A 163 9.25 11.63 -9.16
CA ILE A 163 9.54 13.04 -9.45
C ILE A 163 11.00 13.37 -9.06
N LYS A 164 11.45 12.97 -7.87
CA LYS A 164 12.84 13.17 -7.42
C LYS A 164 13.85 12.49 -8.36
N ALA A 165 13.63 11.23 -8.71
CA ALA A 165 14.49 10.48 -9.63
C ALA A 165 14.52 11.10 -11.03
N SER A 166 13.38 11.62 -11.51
CA SER A 166 13.33 12.33 -12.80
C SER A 166 14.11 13.65 -12.77
N ALA A 167 14.09 14.37 -11.64
CA ALA A 167 14.87 15.59 -11.46
C ALA A 167 16.37 15.31 -11.39
N GLN A 168 16.79 14.27 -10.65
CA GLN A 168 18.19 13.82 -10.60
C GLN A 168 18.72 13.47 -11.99
N ARG A 169 17.98 12.68 -12.78
CA ARG A 169 18.40 12.35 -14.16
C ARG A 169 18.57 13.56 -15.07
N LYS A 170 17.75 14.61 -14.88
CA LYS A 170 17.90 15.86 -15.65
C LYS A 170 19.21 16.56 -15.30
N ILE A 171 19.52 16.67 -14.00
CA ILE A 171 20.77 17.24 -13.52
C ILE A 171 21.96 16.43 -14.04
N ASP A 172 21.88 15.10 -14.02
CA ASP A 172 22.95 14.23 -14.54
C ASP A 172 23.15 14.36 -16.06
N LEU A 173 22.05 14.52 -16.82
CA LEU A 173 22.12 14.76 -18.25
C LEU A 173 22.82 16.09 -18.55
N GLU A 174 22.43 17.17 -17.87
CA GLU A 174 23.05 18.49 -18.00
C GLU A 174 24.55 18.44 -17.64
N ARG A 175 24.90 17.72 -16.56
CA ARG A 175 26.29 17.49 -16.14
C ARG A 175 27.09 16.73 -17.21
N ALA A 176 26.50 15.71 -17.83
CA ALA A 176 27.14 14.94 -18.88
C ALA A 176 27.36 15.77 -20.16
N GLU A 177 26.36 16.56 -20.55
CA GLU A 177 26.45 17.48 -21.69
C GLU A 177 27.53 18.54 -21.48
N LEU A 178 27.62 19.15 -20.30
CA LEU A 178 28.67 20.12 -20.01
C LEU A 178 30.07 19.51 -20.02
N ARG A 179 30.25 18.32 -19.44
CA ARG A 179 31.54 17.61 -19.51
C ARG A 179 31.91 17.25 -20.95
N LYS A 180 30.93 16.88 -21.77
CA LYS A 180 31.13 16.62 -23.19
C LYS A 180 31.58 17.88 -23.93
N VAL A 181 30.89 19.01 -23.75
CA VAL A 181 31.26 20.30 -24.36
C VAL A 181 32.63 20.77 -23.87
N GLN A 182 32.96 20.56 -22.60
CA GLN A 182 34.27 20.88 -22.07
C GLN A 182 35.37 20.06 -22.75
N ARG A 183 35.15 18.74 -22.91
CA ARG A 183 36.09 17.86 -23.61
C ARG A 183 36.28 18.27 -25.07
N GLU A 184 35.20 18.53 -25.79
CA GLU A 184 35.23 19.01 -27.18
C GLU A 184 36.03 20.33 -27.28
N ARG A 185 35.91 21.24 -26.32
CA ARG A 185 36.70 22.48 -26.27
C ARG A 185 38.16 22.30 -25.87
N GLU A 186 38.47 21.28 -25.08
CA GLU A 186 39.86 20.94 -24.75
C GLU A 186 40.54 20.36 -25.98
N GLU A 187 39.87 19.46 -26.71
CA GLU A 187 40.31 18.89 -27.98
C GLU A 187 40.48 19.97 -29.07
N GLU A 188 39.49 20.85 -29.28
CA GLU A 188 39.60 22.00 -30.20
C GLU A 188 40.61 23.05 -29.70
N GLY A 189 40.81 23.14 -28.38
CA GLY A 189 41.72 24.07 -27.74
C GLY A 189 43.19 23.75 -27.99
N GLU A 190 43.52 22.50 -28.34
CA GLU A 190 44.85 22.12 -28.82
C GLU A 190 45.14 22.72 -30.21
N GLU A 191 44.10 22.87 -31.05
CA GLU A 191 44.21 23.46 -32.39
C GLU A 191 44.11 24.99 -32.39
N PHE A 192 43.44 25.57 -31.38
CA PHE A 192 43.18 27.02 -31.27
C PHE A 192 43.71 27.68 -29.99
N GLY A 193 44.76 27.11 -29.40
CA GLY A 193 45.35 27.58 -28.12
C GLY A 193 45.82 29.04 -28.12
N ASP A 194 46.21 29.56 -29.28
CA ASP A 194 46.66 30.94 -29.45
C ASP A 194 45.52 31.98 -29.51
N LYS A 195 44.26 31.54 -29.54
CA LYS A 195 43.07 32.42 -29.66
C LYS A 195 42.37 32.58 -28.31
N GLU A 196 41.79 33.76 -28.10
CA GLU A 196 41.07 34.08 -26.86
C GLU A 196 39.80 33.22 -26.70
N LYS A 197 39.58 32.69 -25.48
CA LYS A 197 38.43 31.86 -25.14
C LYS A 197 37.29 32.72 -24.58
N PHE A 198 36.23 32.91 -25.36
CA PHE A 198 35.05 33.66 -24.92
C PHE A 198 33.97 32.73 -24.35
N VAL A 199 33.54 33.00 -23.13
CA VAL A 199 32.46 32.26 -22.46
C VAL A 199 31.25 33.17 -22.30
N THR A 200 30.09 32.74 -22.80
CA THR A 200 28.83 33.48 -22.68
C THR A 200 28.37 33.55 -21.22
N GLY A 201 27.71 34.65 -20.83
CA GLY A 201 27.22 34.83 -19.46
C GLY A 201 26.31 33.69 -18.98
N ALA A 202 25.44 33.19 -19.86
CA ALA A 202 24.55 32.07 -19.57
C ALA A 202 25.30 30.76 -19.25
N TYR A 203 26.40 30.46 -19.95
CA TYR A 203 27.21 29.27 -19.67
C TYR A 203 27.93 29.39 -18.31
N LYS A 204 28.39 30.60 -17.94
CA LYS A 204 28.96 30.84 -16.60
C LYS A 204 27.93 30.62 -15.50
N GLN A 205 26.68 31.04 -15.72
CA GLN A 205 25.57 30.84 -14.79
C GLN A 205 25.24 29.35 -14.64
N GLN A 206 25.07 28.61 -15.74
CA GLN A 206 24.82 27.16 -15.70
C GLN A 206 25.93 26.38 -15.00
N MET A 207 27.19 26.72 -15.26
CA MET A 207 28.35 26.14 -14.56
C MET A 207 28.32 26.42 -13.05
N ALA A 208 27.92 27.63 -12.64
CA ALA A 208 27.83 27.99 -11.23
C ALA A 208 26.64 27.30 -10.53
N GLU A 209 25.50 27.19 -11.20
CA GLU A 209 24.31 26.50 -10.69
C GLU A 209 24.59 25.00 -10.49
N LEU A 210 25.21 24.32 -11.45
CA LEU A 210 25.56 22.91 -11.31
C LEU A 210 26.62 22.66 -10.24
N LYS A 211 27.63 23.54 -10.12
CA LYS A 211 28.60 23.47 -9.02
C LYS A 211 27.93 23.62 -7.66
N ARG A 212 26.98 24.56 -7.53
CA ARG A 212 26.21 24.75 -6.29
C ARG A 212 25.38 23.52 -5.94
N VAL A 213 24.70 22.93 -6.93
CA VAL A 213 23.90 21.71 -6.74
C VAL A 213 24.79 20.52 -6.37
N GLU A 214 25.96 20.38 -6.98
CA GLU A 214 26.94 19.33 -6.67
C GLU A 214 27.53 19.50 -5.25
N GLU A 215 27.84 20.72 -4.83
CA GLU A 215 28.31 21.00 -3.47
C GLU A 215 27.24 20.70 -2.41
N GLU A 216 25.98 21.04 -2.68
CA GLU A 216 24.85 20.76 -1.80
C GLU A 216 24.57 19.25 -1.71
N GLU A 217 24.58 18.54 -2.84
CA GLU A 217 24.45 17.09 -2.90
C GLU A 217 25.61 16.40 -2.17
N LYS A 218 26.85 16.82 -2.41
CA LYS A 218 28.04 16.30 -1.75
C LYS A 218 28.06 16.59 -0.25
N ARG A 219 27.59 17.75 0.18
CA ARG A 219 27.46 18.09 1.61
C ARG A 219 26.40 17.20 2.28
N ARG A 220 25.29 16.95 1.59
CA ARG A 220 24.23 16.08 2.08
C ARG A 220 24.68 14.63 2.13
N GLU A 221 25.34 14.14 1.09
CA GLU A 221 25.94 12.81 1.05
C GLU A 221 27.05 12.66 2.09
N ALA A 222 27.84 13.69 2.39
CA ALA A 222 28.82 13.65 3.48
C ALA A 222 28.16 13.56 4.87
N MET A 223 26.95 14.07 5.04
CA MET A 223 26.19 13.94 6.30
C MET A 223 25.45 12.59 6.38
N GLU A 224 24.88 12.12 5.28
CA GLU A 224 24.11 10.87 5.20
C GLU A 224 25.02 9.63 5.07
N GLY A 225 26.10 9.74 4.30
CA GLY A 225 27.05 8.69 3.94
C GLY A 225 28.34 8.67 4.76
N ASP A 226 28.34 9.21 5.97
CA ASP A 226 29.47 9.09 6.90
C ASP A 226 29.54 7.67 7.51
N VAL A 227 29.70 6.67 6.63
CA VAL A 227 29.81 5.23 6.93
C VAL A 227 31.05 4.93 7.78
N THR A 228 32.01 5.86 7.81
CA THR A 228 33.23 5.75 8.64
C THR A 228 32.95 5.83 10.14
N LYS A 229 31.82 6.40 10.57
CA LYS A 229 31.39 6.42 11.97
C LYS A 229 30.84 5.08 12.47
N GLY A 230 30.50 4.17 11.55
CA GLY A 230 30.00 2.84 11.88
C GLY A 230 30.78 1.78 11.12
N GLY A 231 32.01 1.50 11.53
CA GLY A 231 32.97 0.62 10.85
C GLY A 231 32.58 -0.85 10.66
N ASN A 232 31.30 -1.23 10.82
CA ASN A 232 30.80 -2.59 10.68
C ASN A 232 29.69 -2.65 9.62
N LEU A 233 29.65 -3.73 8.82
CA LEU A 233 28.59 -4.05 7.84
C LEU A 233 27.16 -3.91 8.42
N THR A 234 26.99 -4.10 9.73
CA THR A 234 25.74 -3.88 10.46
C THR A 234 25.19 -2.45 10.35
N ALA A 235 26.05 -1.42 10.32
CA ALA A 235 25.64 -0.03 10.18
C ALA A 235 25.05 0.25 8.78
N PHE A 236 25.62 -0.38 7.75
CA PHE A 236 25.12 -0.33 6.37
C PHE A 236 23.73 -0.99 6.26
N TYR A 237 23.55 -2.19 6.85
CA TYR A 237 22.23 -2.84 6.87
C TYR A 237 21.20 -2.06 7.70
N ARG A 238 21.60 -1.44 8.82
CA ARG A 238 20.73 -0.56 9.61
C ARG A 238 20.28 0.64 8.78
N ASP A 239 21.18 1.25 8.01
CA ASP A 239 20.84 2.39 7.17
C ASP A 239 19.89 2.00 6.02
N ILE A 240 20.14 0.86 5.38
CA ILE A 240 19.21 0.30 4.37
C ILE A 240 17.83 0.03 4.98
N LEU A 241 17.76 -0.55 6.19
CA LEU A 241 16.50 -0.83 6.88
C LEU A 241 15.76 0.46 7.24
N ASN A 242 16.48 1.49 7.70
CA ASN A 242 15.91 2.80 8.03
C ASN A 242 15.43 3.54 6.79
N GLN A 243 16.13 3.40 5.66
CA GLN A 243 15.71 3.97 4.37
C GLN A 243 14.49 3.23 3.80
N SER A 244 14.36 1.92 4.04
CA SER A 244 13.20 1.15 3.58
C SER A 244 11.96 1.34 4.45
N ASP A 245 12.11 1.54 5.76
CA ASP A 245 11.01 1.62 6.74
C ASP A 245 11.07 2.89 7.62
N PRO A 246 10.60 4.06 7.15
CA PRO A 246 10.58 5.28 7.95
C PRO A 246 9.52 5.31 9.06
N VAL A 247 8.75 4.22 9.27
CA VAL A 247 7.58 4.18 10.15
C VAL A 247 7.86 3.52 11.51
N LEU A 248 9.00 2.84 11.68
CA LEU A 248 9.28 2.02 12.87
C LEU A 248 10.27 2.65 13.87
N THR A 249 10.86 3.80 13.57
CA THR A 249 11.85 4.45 14.44
C THR A 249 11.19 5.39 15.46
N VAL A 250 10.30 4.85 16.29
CA VAL A 250 9.96 5.46 17.58
C VAL A 250 10.95 4.88 18.61
N PRO A 251 11.78 5.71 19.28
CA PRO A 251 12.82 5.19 20.16
C PRO A 251 12.20 4.53 21.40
N THR A 252 12.29 3.20 21.47
CA THR A 252 12.09 2.40 22.69
C THR A 252 13.34 2.51 23.61
N ALA A 253 13.82 3.72 23.84
CA ALA A 253 14.98 4.01 24.68
C ALA A 253 14.59 4.34 26.15
N ALA A 254 13.34 4.09 26.53
CA ALA A 254 12.80 4.41 27.85
C ALA A 254 12.57 3.19 28.76
N ALA A 255 13.10 2.01 28.40
CA ALA A 255 12.81 0.75 29.11
C ALA A 255 14.06 -0.10 29.40
N GLU A 256 15.17 0.52 29.77
CA GLU A 256 16.32 -0.19 30.34
C GLU A 256 16.74 0.42 31.67
N HIS A 257 16.14 -0.09 32.75
CA HIS A 257 16.81 -0.24 34.04
C HIS A 257 16.11 -1.35 34.85
N GLU A 258 16.92 -2.09 35.59
CA GLU A 258 16.59 -3.16 36.55
C GLU A 258 16.49 -4.61 36.03
N GLY A 259 17.42 -5.46 36.48
CA GLY A 259 17.23 -6.92 36.50
C GLY A 259 18.45 -7.81 36.25
N VAL A 260 19.48 -7.71 37.10
CA VAL A 260 20.63 -8.64 37.18
C VAL A 260 20.17 -10.08 37.49
N GLY A 261 20.72 -11.07 36.78
CA GLY A 261 20.46 -12.50 37.02
C GLY A 261 21.59 -13.39 36.50
N ASP A 262 22.58 -13.59 37.36
CA ASP A 262 23.78 -14.43 37.20
C ASP A 262 23.42 -15.94 37.12
N ARG A 263 24.04 -16.68 36.18
CA ARG A 263 23.99 -18.16 36.14
C ARG A 263 25.35 -18.71 35.70
N PRO A 264 26.09 -19.44 36.56
CA PRO A 264 27.35 -20.05 36.18
C PRO A 264 27.14 -21.37 35.41
N SER A 265 27.81 -21.48 34.26
CA SER A 265 27.91 -22.71 33.47
C SER A 265 28.99 -23.64 34.04
N SER A 266 28.60 -24.76 34.64
CA SER A 266 29.51 -25.84 35.02
C SER A 266 29.21 -27.11 34.22
N LEU A 267 30.10 -27.48 33.30
CA LEU A 267 30.17 -28.80 32.66
C LEU A 267 31.21 -29.65 33.42
N PRO A 268 30.91 -30.90 33.81
CA PRO A 268 31.93 -31.79 34.36
C PRO A 268 32.72 -32.47 33.24
N SER A 269 34.04 -32.41 33.35
CA SER A 269 34.99 -33.17 32.55
C SER A 269 35.05 -34.61 33.06
N ALA A 270 34.73 -35.58 32.19
CA ALA A 270 34.92 -37.00 32.46
C ALA A 270 36.09 -37.54 31.62
N ASN A 271 37.15 -37.88 32.33
CA ASN A 271 38.31 -38.66 31.89
C ASN A 271 37.90 -40.13 31.73
N VAL A 272 38.04 -40.73 30.54
CA VAL A 272 38.00 -42.20 30.37
C VAL A 272 39.04 -42.65 29.34
N SER A 273 40.07 -43.30 29.88
CA SER A 273 40.78 -44.49 29.41
C SER A 273 41.07 -44.68 27.92
N ALA A 274 42.36 -44.58 27.59
CA ALA A 274 42.97 -45.17 26.40
C ALA A 274 42.97 -46.72 26.48
N ASN A 275 43.00 -47.34 25.28
CA ASN A 275 43.28 -48.75 24.97
C ASN A 275 42.09 -49.67 24.68
N ALA A 276 41.44 -49.45 23.54
CA ALA A 276 40.90 -50.45 22.62
C ALA A 276 40.63 -49.73 21.28
N ASP A 277 40.50 -50.45 20.16
CA ASP A 277 40.05 -49.94 18.85
C ASP A 277 41.13 -49.49 17.84
N THR A 278 42.11 -50.35 17.53
CA THR A 278 42.92 -50.20 16.30
C THR A 278 42.39 -51.04 15.13
N THR A 279 41.55 -52.05 15.37
CA THR A 279 41.09 -53.00 14.33
C THR A 279 39.88 -52.52 13.52
N ASP A 280 38.99 -51.74 14.13
CA ASP A 280 37.78 -51.26 13.44
C ASP A 280 38.09 -50.08 12.50
N ASP A 281 39.06 -49.25 12.86
CA ASP A 281 39.53 -48.13 12.04
C ASP A 281 40.13 -48.59 10.70
N GLU A 282 40.80 -49.75 10.63
CA GLU A 282 41.37 -50.26 9.38
C GLU A 282 40.31 -50.83 8.44
N ARG A 283 39.25 -51.44 8.97
CA ARG A 283 38.16 -51.98 8.16
C ARG A 283 37.34 -50.86 7.52
N VAL A 284 37.02 -49.82 8.29
CA VAL A 284 36.29 -48.63 7.80
C VAL A 284 37.10 -47.90 6.72
N LYS A 285 38.42 -47.79 6.88
CA LYS A 285 39.32 -47.27 5.84
C LYS A 285 39.22 -48.08 4.55
N GLN A 286 39.34 -49.41 4.63
CA GLN A 286 39.30 -50.26 3.44
C GLN A 286 37.96 -50.18 2.71
N ASP A 287 36.84 -50.11 3.43
CA ASP A 287 35.52 -50.04 2.80
C ASP A 287 35.23 -48.65 2.19
N ALA A 288 35.70 -47.57 2.82
CA ALA A 288 35.59 -46.21 2.27
C ALA A 288 36.45 -46.01 1.01
N ILE A 289 37.64 -46.64 0.96
CA ILE A 289 38.51 -46.66 -0.22
C ILE A 289 37.84 -47.42 -1.38
N LYS A 290 37.25 -48.61 -1.10
CA LYS A 290 36.52 -49.40 -2.12
C LYS A 290 35.32 -48.66 -2.69
N GLN A 291 34.64 -47.85 -1.87
CA GLN A 291 33.48 -47.06 -2.28
C GLN A 291 33.87 -45.74 -2.99
N GLY A 292 35.17 -45.41 -3.08
CA GLY A 292 35.66 -44.18 -3.71
C GLY A 292 35.26 -42.89 -3.00
N LEU A 293 34.82 -42.98 -1.74
CA LEU A 293 34.34 -41.85 -0.95
C LEU A 293 35.48 -40.94 -0.45
N VAL A 294 36.72 -41.44 -0.54
CA VAL A 294 37.90 -40.84 0.09
C VAL A 294 39.06 -40.81 -0.91
N GLN A 295 39.81 -39.70 -0.93
CA GLN A 295 41.00 -39.57 -1.78
C GLN A 295 42.21 -40.27 -1.14
N VAL A 296 42.87 -41.13 -1.92
CA VAL A 296 43.95 -42.01 -1.48
C VAL A 296 45.23 -41.71 -2.26
N ASN A 297 46.39 -41.75 -1.60
CA ASN A 297 47.70 -41.61 -2.23
C ASN A 297 48.20 -42.94 -2.82
N ASP A 298 49.29 -42.92 -3.59
CA ASP A 298 49.89 -44.09 -4.26
C ASP A 298 50.32 -45.22 -3.29
N SER A 299 50.51 -44.88 -2.00
CA SER A 299 50.79 -45.83 -0.92
C SER A 299 49.53 -46.37 -0.21
N GLN A 300 48.34 -46.19 -0.80
CA GLN A 300 47.04 -46.64 -0.26
C GLN A 300 46.63 -45.99 1.08
N GLU A 301 47.24 -44.86 1.44
CA GLU A 301 46.88 -44.07 2.61
C GLU A 301 45.89 -42.95 2.27
N VAL A 302 44.88 -42.78 3.12
CA VAL A 302 43.87 -41.73 3.00
C VAL A 302 44.50 -40.36 3.27
N VAL A 303 44.41 -39.46 2.28
CA VAL A 303 45.04 -38.13 2.33
C VAL A 303 44.37 -37.22 3.37
N ASP A 304 43.04 -37.30 3.52
CA ASP A 304 42.28 -36.53 4.51
C ASP A 304 41.42 -37.44 5.40
N LYS A 305 41.87 -37.64 6.65
CA LYS A 305 41.19 -38.50 7.63
C LYS A 305 39.80 -37.99 8.01
N ARG A 306 39.46 -36.72 7.75
CA ARG A 306 38.13 -36.16 8.04
C ARG A 306 37.05 -36.75 7.14
N GLN A 307 37.42 -37.23 5.95
CA GLN A 307 36.50 -37.88 5.01
C GLN A 307 36.05 -39.27 5.48
N LEU A 308 36.79 -39.89 6.41
CA LEU A 308 36.41 -41.15 7.06
C LEU A 308 35.42 -40.94 8.22
N LEU A 309 35.26 -39.71 8.71
CA LEU A 309 34.24 -39.41 9.72
C LEU A 309 32.88 -39.26 9.03
N SER A 310 32.00 -40.24 9.20
CA SER A 310 30.59 -40.08 8.84
C SER A 310 30.00 -38.91 9.65
N GLY A 311 29.61 -37.84 8.97
CA GLY A 311 29.06 -36.64 9.61
C GLY A 311 27.75 -36.96 10.35
N GLY A 312 27.84 -37.27 11.63
CA GLY A 312 26.70 -37.55 12.48
C GLY A 312 27.13 -38.04 13.87
N LEU A 313 27.30 -37.11 14.81
CA LEU A 313 27.46 -37.43 16.23
C LEU A 313 26.24 -38.24 16.72
N ASN A 314 26.43 -39.50 17.13
CA ASN A 314 25.46 -40.36 17.82
C ASN A 314 24.01 -40.39 17.26
N LEU A 315 23.84 -40.35 15.93
CA LEU A 315 22.51 -40.53 15.32
C LEU A 315 22.18 -42.03 15.23
N THR A 316 21.26 -42.49 16.07
CA THR A 316 20.70 -43.85 15.94
C THR A 316 20.00 -44.01 14.58
N SER A 317 19.97 -45.22 14.01
CA SER A 317 19.31 -45.49 12.72
C SER A 317 17.86 -44.98 12.66
N ARG A 318 17.16 -44.99 13.78
CA ARG A 318 15.81 -44.44 13.93
C ARG A 318 15.74 -42.91 13.77
N THR A 319 16.74 -42.18 14.26
CA THR A 319 16.82 -40.72 14.11
C THR A 319 17.14 -40.29 12.67
N VAL A 320 17.97 -41.06 11.96
CA VAL A 320 18.27 -40.82 10.53
C VAL A 320 17.03 -41.00 9.66
N VAL A 321 16.28 -42.10 9.86
CA VAL A 321 15.03 -42.35 9.10
C VAL A 321 13.97 -41.28 9.41
N ARG A 322 13.87 -40.81 10.65
CA ARG A 322 12.95 -39.74 11.02
C ARG A 322 13.31 -38.41 10.34
N GLN A 323 14.60 -38.03 10.34
CA GLN A 323 15.05 -36.82 9.68
C GLN A 323 14.89 -36.88 8.15
N GLN A 324 15.07 -38.05 7.53
CA GLN A 324 14.80 -38.23 6.10
C GLN A 324 13.32 -38.01 5.78
N ARG A 325 12.39 -38.56 6.59
CA ARG A 325 10.95 -38.34 6.42
C ARG A 325 10.54 -36.89 6.61
N GLU A 326 11.04 -36.23 7.67
CA GLU A 326 10.77 -34.81 7.92
C GLU A 326 11.32 -33.90 6.78
N ARG A 327 12.44 -34.29 6.17
CA ARG A 327 12.99 -33.59 5.00
C ARG A 327 12.12 -33.81 3.75
N GLU A 328 11.67 -35.03 3.49
CA GLU A 328 10.77 -35.33 2.37
C GLU A 328 9.42 -34.59 2.49
N GLU A 329 8.87 -34.49 3.71
CA GLU A 329 7.64 -33.73 3.97
C GLU A 329 7.85 -32.23 3.72
N ARG A 330 8.95 -31.65 4.20
CA ARG A 330 9.27 -30.23 3.93
C ARG A 330 9.51 -29.96 2.45
N GLU A 331 10.15 -30.88 1.73
CA GLU A 331 10.35 -30.74 0.28
C GLU A 331 9.04 -30.85 -0.49
N ARG A 332 8.09 -31.69 -0.05
CA ARG A 332 6.73 -31.76 -0.62
C ARG A 332 5.95 -30.47 -0.37
N GLU A 333 5.96 -29.96 0.85
CA GLU A 333 5.28 -28.71 1.21
C GLU A 333 5.87 -27.50 0.44
N ALA A 334 7.19 -27.46 0.30
CA ALA A 334 7.87 -26.43 -0.49
C ALA A 334 7.47 -26.47 -1.97
N ARG A 335 7.34 -27.66 -2.56
CA ARG A 335 6.89 -27.84 -3.95
C ARG A 335 5.43 -27.40 -4.13
N GLU A 336 4.54 -27.79 -3.22
CA GLU A 336 3.12 -27.39 -3.28
C GLU A 336 2.96 -25.87 -3.15
N LYS A 337 3.75 -25.24 -2.26
CA LYS A 337 3.75 -23.79 -2.09
C LYS A 337 4.32 -23.06 -3.32
N ALA A 338 5.36 -23.62 -3.96
CA ALA A 338 5.91 -23.08 -5.20
C ALA A 338 4.90 -23.18 -6.35
N GLU A 339 4.18 -24.29 -6.47
CA GLU A 339 3.15 -24.49 -7.49
C GLU A 339 1.97 -23.54 -7.31
N LYS A 340 1.48 -23.38 -6.07
CA LYS A 340 0.42 -22.38 -5.75
C LYS A 340 0.85 -20.97 -6.11
N LYS A 341 2.09 -20.59 -5.79
CA LYS A 341 2.63 -19.27 -6.12
C LYS A 341 2.76 -19.06 -7.63
N ALA A 342 3.20 -20.08 -8.37
CA ALA A 342 3.27 -20.02 -9.83
C ALA A 342 1.88 -19.92 -10.49
N ALA A 343 0.87 -20.62 -9.94
CA ALA A 343 -0.51 -20.53 -10.40
C ALA A 343 -1.10 -19.13 -10.14
N GLU A 344 -0.85 -18.56 -8.97
CA GLU A 344 -1.28 -17.20 -8.62
C GLU A 344 -0.62 -16.15 -9.52
N GLU A 345 0.66 -16.29 -9.83
CA GLU A 345 1.38 -15.40 -10.75
C GLU A 345 0.79 -15.47 -12.17
N ARG A 346 0.51 -16.68 -12.67
CA ARG A 346 -0.14 -16.87 -13.97
C ARG A 346 -1.53 -16.24 -14.02
N ALA A 347 -2.31 -16.35 -12.94
CA ALA A 347 -3.62 -15.71 -12.83
C ALA A 347 -3.52 -14.17 -12.87
N ARG A 348 -2.57 -13.58 -12.12
CA ARG A 348 -2.33 -12.11 -12.14
C ARG A 348 -1.87 -11.61 -13.51
N VAL A 349 -1.04 -12.38 -14.22
CA VAL A 349 -0.62 -12.02 -15.58
C VAL A 349 -1.80 -12.08 -16.56
N ALA A 350 -2.66 -13.09 -16.45
CA ALA A 350 -3.87 -13.20 -17.25
C ALA A 350 -4.84 -12.03 -16.99
N GLU A 351 -5.05 -11.66 -15.74
CA GLU A 351 -5.88 -10.52 -15.34
C GLU A 351 -5.34 -9.20 -15.89
N ARG A 352 -4.02 -8.96 -15.78
CA ARG A 352 -3.37 -7.78 -16.34
C ARG A 352 -3.50 -7.71 -17.86
N LYS A 353 -3.42 -8.85 -18.55
CA LYS A 353 -3.62 -8.93 -20.00
C LYS A 353 -5.07 -8.60 -20.37
N ALA A 354 -6.05 -9.16 -19.66
CA ALA A 354 -7.46 -8.87 -19.87
C ALA A 354 -7.80 -7.39 -19.63
N LEU A 355 -7.24 -6.77 -18.59
CA LEU A 355 -7.42 -5.33 -18.32
C LEU A 355 -6.83 -4.48 -19.44
N ARG A 356 -5.64 -4.83 -19.95
CA ARG A 356 -5.01 -4.13 -21.08
C ARG A 356 -5.86 -4.24 -22.34
N GLU A 357 -6.42 -5.41 -22.62
CA GLU A 357 -7.32 -5.63 -23.75
C GLU A 357 -8.60 -4.81 -23.63
N GLN A 358 -9.21 -4.74 -22.45
CA GLN A 358 -10.37 -3.87 -22.19
C GLN A 358 -10.04 -2.39 -22.40
N GLN A 359 -8.87 -1.93 -21.93
CA GLN A 359 -8.42 -0.55 -22.14
C GLN A 359 -8.18 -0.23 -23.62
N MET A 360 -7.64 -1.18 -24.39
CA MET A 360 -7.44 -1.02 -25.84
C MET A 360 -8.79 -0.93 -26.57
N ARG A 361 -9.75 -1.80 -26.25
CA ARG A 361 -11.12 -1.74 -26.80
C ARG A 361 -11.82 -0.43 -26.44
N ALA A 362 -11.67 0.05 -25.20
CA ALA A 362 -12.23 1.33 -24.79
C ALA A 362 -11.62 2.51 -25.57
N ARG A 363 -10.30 2.51 -25.77
CA ARG A 363 -9.62 3.51 -26.60
C ARG A 363 -10.05 3.47 -28.06
N GLU A 364 -10.19 2.26 -28.62
CA GLU A 364 -10.66 2.06 -29.98
C GLU A 364 -12.08 2.61 -30.19
N MET A 365 -12.99 2.36 -29.25
CA MET A 365 -14.35 2.93 -29.26
C MET A 365 -14.34 4.46 -29.24
N VAL A 366 -13.49 5.07 -28.40
CA VAL A 366 -13.35 6.53 -28.34
C VAL A 366 -12.78 7.10 -29.64
N MET A 367 -11.76 6.45 -30.21
CA MET A 367 -11.17 6.85 -31.49
C MET A 367 -12.19 6.75 -32.63
N ARG A 368 -12.99 5.69 -32.66
CA ARG A 368 -14.07 5.51 -33.64
C ARG A 368 -15.14 6.59 -33.51
N GLN A 369 -15.57 6.91 -32.29
CA GLN A 369 -16.51 8.01 -32.06
C GLN A 369 -15.94 9.37 -32.50
N HIS A 370 -14.64 9.59 -32.32
CA HIS A 370 -13.99 10.81 -32.77
C HIS A 370 -13.93 10.87 -34.31
N ALA A 371 -13.57 9.76 -34.97
CA ALA A 371 -13.55 9.66 -36.42
C ALA A 371 -14.94 9.89 -37.04
N GLU A 372 -15.99 9.25 -36.50
CA GLU A 372 -17.37 9.43 -36.95
C GLU A 372 -17.82 10.91 -36.80
N LYS A 373 -17.47 11.58 -35.70
CA LYS A 373 -17.74 13.01 -35.51
C LYS A 373 -16.97 13.90 -36.47
N GLU A 374 -15.74 13.53 -36.84
CA GLU A 374 -14.96 14.27 -37.82
C GLU A 374 -15.53 14.12 -39.24
N GLU A 375 -15.96 12.92 -39.61
CA GLU A 375 -16.65 12.67 -40.88
C GLU A 375 -17.98 13.44 -40.95
N GLU A 376 -18.77 13.45 -39.88
CA GLU A 376 -20.01 14.22 -39.82
C GLU A 376 -19.75 15.74 -39.96
N LYS A 377 -18.70 16.25 -39.31
CA LYS A 377 -18.27 17.65 -39.46
C LYS A 377 -17.81 17.96 -40.89
N LYS A 378 -17.08 17.04 -41.54
CA LYS A 378 -16.67 17.20 -42.94
C LYS A 378 -17.88 17.24 -43.86
N ARG A 379 -18.82 16.29 -43.71
CA ARG A 379 -20.07 16.27 -44.49
C ARG A 379 -20.90 17.54 -44.29
N LYS A 380 -20.98 18.06 -43.05
CA LYS A 380 -21.65 19.34 -42.77
C LYS A 380 -20.97 20.52 -43.45
N LYS A 381 -19.63 20.58 -43.42
CA LYS A 381 -18.85 21.62 -44.11
C LYS A 381 -19.01 21.55 -45.63
N GLU A 382 -19.01 20.35 -46.20
CA GLU A 382 -19.23 20.15 -47.64
C GLU A 382 -20.64 20.59 -48.05
N ALA A 383 -21.67 20.20 -47.28
CA ALA A 383 -23.04 20.66 -47.51
C ALA A 383 -23.17 22.18 -47.39
N GLU A 384 -22.53 22.81 -46.39
CA GLU A 384 -22.50 24.27 -46.24
C GLU A 384 -21.79 24.94 -47.42
N GLN A 385 -20.67 24.37 -47.90
CA GLN A 385 -19.98 24.85 -49.08
C GLN A 385 -20.83 24.72 -50.35
N GLU A 386 -21.55 23.61 -50.54
CA GLU A 386 -22.48 23.44 -51.66
C GLU A 386 -23.64 24.42 -51.57
N GLU A 387 -24.22 24.63 -50.40
CA GLU A 387 -25.24 25.66 -50.19
C GLU A 387 -24.72 27.06 -50.50
N LEU A 388 -23.50 27.39 -50.05
CA LEU A 388 -22.85 28.65 -50.38
C LEU A 388 -22.63 28.77 -51.88
N ARG A 389 -22.20 27.71 -52.56
CA ARG A 389 -22.05 27.68 -54.02
C ARG A 389 -23.37 27.89 -54.74
N ILE A 390 -24.46 27.26 -54.30
CA ILE A 390 -25.80 27.47 -54.87
C ILE A 390 -26.28 28.91 -54.61
N LYS A 391 -26.05 29.46 -53.41
CA LYS A 391 -26.40 30.85 -53.07
C LYS A 391 -25.60 31.85 -53.92
N MET A 392 -24.30 31.62 -54.11
CA MET A 392 -23.45 32.45 -54.99
C MET A 392 -23.82 32.31 -56.46
N ALA A 393 -24.23 31.13 -56.93
CA ALA A 393 -24.73 30.93 -58.30
C ALA A 393 -26.10 31.60 -58.54
N ARG A 394 -26.91 31.76 -57.48
CA ARG A 394 -28.18 32.51 -57.52
C ARG A 394 -28.00 34.02 -57.41
N GLN A 395 -26.83 34.51 -56.98
CA GLN A 395 -26.53 35.93 -57.02
C GLN A 395 -26.25 36.35 -58.45
N THR A 396 -26.84 37.48 -58.85
CA THR A 396 -26.61 38.09 -60.15
C THR A 396 -25.14 38.47 -60.28
N THR A 397 -24.43 37.86 -61.21
CA THR A 397 -23.02 38.19 -61.47
C THR A 397 -22.91 39.60 -62.04
N ASP A 398 -21.79 40.27 -61.80
CA ASP A 398 -21.55 41.65 -62.28
C ASP A 398 -21.69 41.77 -63.82
N GLU A 399 -21.40 40.69 -64.53
CA GLU A 399 -21.62 40.55 -65.97
C GLU A 399 -23.10 40.62 -66.34
N THR A 400 -23.98 39.94 -65.61
CA THR A 400 -25.43 40.02 -65.86
C THR A 400 -25.99 41.42 -65.55
N VAL A 401 -25.44 42.10 -64.55
CA VAL A 401 -25.82 43.48 -64.20
C VAL A 401 -25.34 44.47 -65.27
N SER A 402 -24.12 44.30 -65.80
CA SER A 402 -23.57 45.14 -66.87
C SER A 402 -24.27 44.91 -68.22
N ASP A 403 -24.59 43.68 -68.60
CA ASP A 403 -25.39 43.35 -69.79
C ASP A 403 -26.82 43.93 -69.68
N ALA A 404 -27.46 43.81 -68.51
CA ALA A 404 -28.77 44.43 -68.26
C ALA A 404 -28.73 45.97 -68.37
N ARG A 405 -27.67 46.60 -67.84
CA ARG A 405 -27.44 48.06 -67.98
C ARG A 405 -27.21 48.44 -69.44
N ALA A 406 -26.43 47.66 -70.19
CA ALA A 406 -26.18 47.90 -71.61
C ALA A 406 -27.47 47.81 -72.44
N ARG A 407 -28.31 46.80 -72.20
CA ARG A 407 -29.62 46.64 -72.84
C ARG A 407 -30.58 47.79 -72.48
N TYR A 408 -30.58 48.24 -71.22
CA TYR A 408 -31.36 49.39 -70.79
C TYR A 408 -30.93 50.68 -71.51
N LEU A 409 -29.62 50.92 -71.61
CA LEU A 409 -29.07 52.07 -72.33
C LEU A 409 -29.39 52.01 -73.83
N ALA A 410 -29.29 50.84 -74.44
CA ALA A 410 -29.66 50.63 -75.85
C ALA A 410 -31.16 50.90 -76.09
N ARG A 411 -32.05 50.39 -75.22
CA ARG A 411 -33.48 50.68 -75.29
C ARG A 411 -33.79 52.17 -75.11
N LYS A 412 -33.10 52.84 -74.18
CA LYS A 412 -33.25 54.29 -73.97
C LYS A 412 -32.76 55.09 -75.17
N LYS A 413 -31.70 54.64 -75.85
CA LYS A 413 -31.17 55.28 -77.07
C LYS A 413 -32.07 55.04 -78.29
N ALA A 414 -32.75 53.90 -78.34
CA ALA A 414 -33.64 53.52 -79.44
C ALA A 414 -35.10 53.96 -79.27
N GLN A 415 -35.50 54.46 -78.09
CA GLN A 415 -36.80 55.14 -77.98
C GLN A 415 -36.71 56.46 -78.77
N PRO A 416 -37.56 56.66 -79.80
CA PRO A 416 -37.64 57.96 -80.46
C PRO A 416 -38.07 58.98 -79.40
N ARG A 417 -37.33 60.10 -79.30
CA ARG A 417 -37.81 61.27 -78.58
C ARG A 417 -39.17 61.62 -79.20
N VAL A 418 -40.26 61.36 -78.48
CA VAL A 418 -41.55 61.95 -78.81
C VAL A 418 -41.33 63.43 -78.51
N GLU A 419 -41.05 64.18 -79.58
CA GLU A 419 -41.01 65.63 -79.58
C GLU A 419 -42.38 66.12 -79.12
N GLU A 420 -42.42 66.73 -77.93
CA GLU A 420 -43.50 67.64 -77.53
C GLU A 420 -43.36 68.91 -78.39
N ASP A 421 -43.70 68.80 -79.67
CA ASP A 421 -44.16 69.94 -80.46
C ASP A 421 -45.68 69.99 -80.28
N SER A 422 -46.09 70.67 -79.22
CA SER A 422 -47.45 71.19 -79.06
C SER A 422 -47.37 72.69 -78.75
N ASP A 423 -47.45 73.47 -79.83
CA ASP A 423 -48.26 74.68 -79.99
C ASP A 423 -48.09 75.88 -79.02
N SER A 424 -47.78 77.04 -79.65
CA SER A 424 -48.13 78.43 -79.26
C SER A 424 -47.32 79.02 -78.09
N ASP A 425 -46.67 80.17 -78.19
CA ASP A 425 -47.07 81.47 -78.78
C ASP A 425 -45.81 82.30 -79.12
#